data_AF-A0A9Q8YBM4-F1
#
_entry.id   AF-A0A9Q8YBM4-F1
#
_cell.length_a   1.000
_cell.length_b   1.000
_cell.length_c   1.000
_cell.angle_alpha   90.00
_cell.angle_beta   90.00
_cell.angle_gamma   90.00
#
_symmetry.space_group_name_H-M   'P 1'
#
loop_
_entity.id
_entity.type
_entity.pdbx_description
1 polymer ?
#
loop_
_entity_poly.entity_id
_entity_poly.type
_entity_poly.pdbx_seq_one_letter_code
_entity_poly.pdbx_strand_id
1 'polypeptide(L)' 'MPEHGTFIWDWFWELRQSQPPGFLGPVPISNLELQAWCQLCGNIVTREEVGILRAMDARFCAEIEKESEAIRVRESQI' A
#
# COMPACT_ATOMS: atom_id res chain seq x y z
N MET A 1 -15.72 -5.17 -7.14
CA MET A 1 -15.60 -3.74 -6.79
C MET A 1 -16.51 -2.96 -7.74
N PRO A 2 -17.25 -1.92 -7.30
CA PRO A 2 -18.08 -1.12 -8.20
C PRO A 2 -17.21 -0.43 -9.27
N GLU A 3 -17.74 -0.25 -10.49
CA GLU A 3 -16.99 0.33 -11.62
C GLU A 3 -16.34 1.69 -11.29
N HIS A 4 -17.03 2.52 -10.50
CA HIS A 4 -16.53 3.82 -10.04
C HIS A 4 -15.40 3.77 -9.01
N GLY A 5 -15.00 2.60 -8.51
CA GLY A 5 -13.87 2.48 -7.59
C GLY A 5 -12.60 1.94 -8.24
N THR A 6 -12.71 1.31 -9.41
CA THR A 6 -11.66 0.47 -10.02
C THR A 6 -10.32 1.20 -10.15
N PHE A 7 -10.34 2.49 -10.50
CA PHE A 7 -9.13 3.29 -10.64
C PHE A 7 -8.35 3.46 -9.32
N ILE A 8 -9.02 3.50 -8.16
CA ILE A 8 -8.34 3.61 -6.86
C ILE A 8 -7.54 2.34 -6.56
N TRP A 9 -8.08 1.18 -6.99
CA TRP A 9 -7.37 -0.09 -6.87
C TRP A 9 -6.10 -0.12 -7.72
N ASP A 10 -6.18 0.36 -8.96
CA ASP A 10 -5.03 0.44 -9.86
C ASP A 10 -3.98 1.42 -9.32
N TRP A 11 -4.40 2.61 -8.85
CA TRP A 11 -3.52 3.58 -8.21
C TRP A 11 -2.80 3.02 -6.98
N PHE A 12 -3.51 2.26 -6.14
CA PHE A 12 -2.91 1.62 -4.98
C PHE A 12 -1.77 0.68 -5.39
N TRP A 13 -1.99 -0.18 -6.39
CA TRP A 13 -0.95 -1.11 -6.83
C TRP A 13 0.20 -0.45 -7.57
N GLU A 14 -0.05 0.65 -8.28
CA GLU A 14 1.01 1.46 -8.88
C GLU A 14 1.94 2.03 -7.80
N LEU A 15 1.38 2.68 -6.77
CA LEU A 15 2.11 3.21 -5.62
C LEU A 15 2.84 2.12 -4.83
N ARG A 16 2.24 0.93 -4.71
CA ARG A 16 2.82 -0.17 -3.93
C ARG A 16 4.01 -0.83 -4.63
N GLN A 17 3.95 -0.95 -5.96
CA GLN A 17 5.04 -1.55 -6.75
C GLN A 17 6.28 -0.65 -6.79
N SER A 18 6.14 0.65 -6.61
CA SER A 18 7.29 1.55 -6.50
C SER A 18 7.98 1.50 -5.14
N GLN A 19 7.42 0.79 -4.15
CA GLN A 19 8.03 0.68 -2.82
C GLN A 19 9.29 -0.20 -2.88
N PRO A 20 10.44 0.27 -2.38
CA PRO A 20 11.59 -0.59 -2.22
C PRO A 20 11.26 -1.73 -1.24
N PRO A 21 11.84 -2.93 -1.43
CA PRO A 21 11.68 -4.01 -0.47
C PRO A 21 12.17 -3.53 0.91
N GLY A 22 11.25 -3.47 1.87
CA GLY A 22 11.54 -2.98 3.22
C GLY A 22 12.44 -3.95 3.99
N PHE A 23 13.45 -3.42 4.67
CA PHE A 23 14.40 -4.20 5.48
C PHE A 23 13.76 -4.80 6.76
N LEU A 24 12.65 -4.22 7.24
CA LEU A 24 11.97 -4.60 8.50
C LEU A 24 10.47 -4.87 8.34
N GLY A 25 10.01 -5.21 7.13
CA GLY A 25 8.60 -5.49 6.84
C GLY A 25 7.97 -4.48 5.87
N PRO A 26 6.64 -4.51 5.70
CA PRO A 26 5.93 -3.69 4.73
C PRO A 26 6.05 -2.20 5.10
N VAL A 27 6.62 -1.39 4.21
CA VAL A 27 6.71 0.06 4.39
C VAL A 27 5.36 0.69 4.00
N PRO A 28 4.71 1.48 4.88
CA PRO A 28 3.51 2.21 4.51
C PRO A 28 3.79 3.27 3.46
N ILE A 29 2.84 3.52 2.55
CA ILE A 29 2.95 4.59 1.56
C ILE A 29 2.93 5.93 2.30
N SER A 30 4.04 6.66 2.22
CA SER A 30 4.19 7.95 2.89
C SER A 30 3.48 9.08 2.15
N ASN A 31 3.20 10.16 2.86
CA ASN A 31 2.61 11.36 2.25
C ASN A 31 3.53 11.98 1.19
N LEU A 32 4.84 11.85 1.37
CA LEU A 32 5.82 12.39 0.42
C LEU A 32 5.77 11.62 -0.91
N GLU A 33 5.64 10.29 -0.83
CA GLU A 33 5.52 9.44 -2.04
C GLU A 33 4.20 9.68 -2.75
N LEU A 34 3.10 9.81 -1.99
CA LEU A 34 1.80 10.13 -2.57
C LEU A 34 1.84 11.49 -3.28
N GLN A 35 2.48 12.50 -2.67
CA GLN A 35 2.66 13.81 -3.29
C GLN A 35 3.53 13.73 -4.55
N ALA A 36 4.66 13.01 -4.49
CA ALA A 36 5.56 12.84 -5.62
C ALA A 36 4.87 12.11 -6.78
N TRP A 37 4.10 11.07 -6.49
CA TRP A 37 3.32 10.33 -7.47
C TRP A 37 2.27 11.21 -8.17
N CYS A 38 1.52 12.01 -7.41
CA CYS A 38 0.60 12.98 -8.01
C CYS A 38 1.31 13.97 -8.94
N GLN A 39 2.52 14.44 -8.56
CA GLN A 39 3.30 15.36 -9.38
C GLN A 39 3.86 14.69 -10.65
N LEU A 40 4.27 13.42 -10.58
CA LEU A 40 4.85 12.68 -11.69
C LEU A 40 3.81 12.23 -12.71
N CYS A 41 2.69 11.71 -12.24
CA CYS A 41 1.63 11.16 -13.09
C CYS A 41 0.61 12.22 -13.52
N GLY A 42 0.61 13.40 -12.89
CA GLY A 42 -0.38 14.45 -13.13
C GLY A 42 -1.76 14.13 -12.56
N ASN A 43 -1.85 13.16 -11.63
CA ASN A 43 -3.10 12.74 -11.01
C ASN A 43 -3.61 13.81 -10.04
N ILE A 44 -4.91 14.10 -10.11
CA ILE A 44 -5.62 14.94 -9.14
C ILE A 44 -6.40 14.00 -8.23
N VAL A 45 -6.00 13.95 -6.96
CA VAL A 45 -6.60 13.08 -5.96
C VAL A 45 -7.34 13.92 -4.93
N THR A 46 -8.60 13.60 -4.69
CA THR A 46 -9.44 14.23 -3.68
C THR A 46 -9.05 13.77 -2.28
N ARG A 47 -9.50 14.51 -1.25
CA ARG A 47 -9.22 14.15 0.15
C ARG A 47 -9.81 12.79 0.51
N GLU A 48 -10.98 12.48 -0.03
CA GLU A 48 -11.70 11.23 0.18
C GLU A 48 -10.91 10.05 -0.41
N GLU A 49 -10.40 10.19 -1.63
CA GLU A 49 -9.58 9.17 -2.29
C GLU A 49 -8.24 8.95 -1.55
N VAL A 50 -7.59 10.01 -1.07
CA VAL A 50 -6.42 9.88 -0.19
C VAL A 50 -6.78 9.08 1.07
N GLY A 51 -7.96 9.33 1.65
CA GLY A 51 -8.47 8.57 2.79
C GLY A 51 -8.63 7.07 2.49
N ILE A 52 -9.17 6.75 1.31
CA ILE A 52 -9.35 5.36 0.85
C ILE A 52 -8.00 4.68 0.64
N LEU A 53 -7.08 5.32 -0.09
CA LEU A 53 -5.73 4.78 -0.35
C LEU A 53 -4.98 4.48 0.96
N ARG A 54 -5.07 5.36 1.95
CA ARG A 54 -4.47 5.13 3.28
C ARG A 54 -5.11 3.97 4.03
N ALA A 55 -6.43 3.84 3.97
CA ALA A 55 -7.13 2.73 4.60
C ALA A 55 -6.75 1.38 3.96
N MET A 56 -6.61 1.35 2.64
CA MET A 56 -6.11 0.19 1.89
C MET A 56 -4.68 -0.17 2.30
N ASP A 57 -3.78 0.82 2.34
CA ASP A 57 -2.37 0.62 2.71
C ASP A 57 -2.21 0.10 4.15
N ALA A 58 -2.93 0.70 5.11
CA ALA A 58 -2.92 0.24 6.49
C ALA A 58 -3.39 -1.22 6.62
N ARG A 59 -4.43 -1.60 5.89
CA ARG A 59 -4.93 -2.98 5.89
C ARG A 59 -3.93 -3.95 5.25
N PHE A 60 -3.33 -3.55 4.13
CA PHE A 60 -2.32 -4.37 3.46
C PHE A 60 -1.12 -4.62 4.38
N CYS A 61 -0.57 -3.58 5.01
CA CYS A 61 0.57 -3.71 5.92
C CYS A 61 0.26 -4.67 7.08
N ALA A 62 -0.93 -4.58 7.67
CA ALA A 62 -1.34 -5.48 8.75
C ALA A 62 -1.43 -6.96 8.30
N GLU A 63 -1.95 -7.24 7.09
CA GLU A 63 -2.02 -8.61 6.57
C GLU A 63 -0.64 -9.16 6.22
N ILE A 64 0.26 -8.35 5.64
CA ILE A 64 1.64 -8.76 5.36
C ILE A 64 2.42 -9.04 6.64
N GLU A 65 2.24 -8.23 7.69
CA GLU A 65 2.87 -8.47 8.99
C GLU A 65 2.42 -9.79 9.59
N LYS A 66 1.11 -10.08 9.52
CA LYS A 66 0.53 -11.35 9.97
C LYS A 66 1.08 -12.54 9.18
N GLU A 67 1.20 -12.43 7.86
CA GLU A 67 1.84 -13.47 7.04
C GLU A 67 3.31 -13.66 7.39
N SER A 68 4.05 -12.56 7.55
CA SER A 68 5.47 -12.59 7.93
C SER A 68 5.67 -13.29 9.27
N GLU A 69 4.80 -13.02 10.24
CA GLU A 69 4.82 -13.71 11.53
C GLU A 69 4.48 -15.21 11.39
N ALA A 70 3.48 -15.56 10.60
CA ALA A 70 3.12 -16.96 10.35
C ALA A 70 4.25 -17.75 9.65
N ILE A 71 5.08 -17.08 8.84
CA ILE A 71 6.28 -17.66 8.24
C ILE A 71 7.35 -17.88 9.31
N ARG A 72 7.66 -16.85 10.12
CA ARG A 72 8.65 -16.94 11.22
C ARG A 72 8.32 -18.05 12.22
N VAL A 73 7.05 -18.17 12.61
CA VAL A 73 6.59 -19.22 13.53
C VAL A 73 6.79 -20.62 12.93
N ARG A 74 6.56 -20.78 11.63
CA ARG A 74 6.75 -22.06 10.93
C ARG A 74 8.22 -22.44 10.82
N GLU A 75 9.09 -21.47 10.52
CA GLU A 75 10.53 -21.68 10.40
C GLU A 75 11.18 -22.01 11.74
N SER A 76 10.66 -21.50 12.86
CA SER A 76 11.17 -21.79 14.21
C SER A 76 10.74 -23.15 14.78
N GLN A 77 9.87 -23.88 14.08
CA GLN A 77 9.40 -25.22 14.46
C GLN A 77 10.12 -26.37 13.72
N ILE A 78 11.11 -26.04 12.87
CA ILE A 78 11.97 -26.97 12.13
C ILE A 78 13.36 -27.00 12.77
#